data_AF-A0A3Q2Y5I3-F1
#
_entry.id   AF-A0A3Q2Y5I3-F1
#
_cell.length_a   1.000
_cell.length_b   1.000
_cell.length_c   1.000
_cell.angle_alpha   90.00
_cell.angle_beta   90.00
_cell.angle_gamma   90.00
#
_symmetry.space_group_name_H-M   'P 1'
#
loop_
_entity.id
_entity.type
_entity.pdbx_description
1 polymer ?
#
loop_
_entity_poly.entity_id
_entity_poly.type
_entity_poly.pdbx_seq_one_letter_code
_entity_poly.pdbx_strand_id
1 'polypeptide(L)'
;MSGGERCAGTARRYRDRNDTFIEIMEARQEQEHLVAIQEQCLQKLESLRQCGDKLLKEAKEAKELISNFDISPKEHDAAQMVKRAELERKEANKKEVEVKILQEEYTQLQRRKHHLLHRVQRDAVYRDFMQQALKLTRFEDEASLAGHLENLLRIREQLCEKQRLAEEQVDMQRKALLTFNSQHRLMLLQCSNQLSQLHHKLDRAQPEMEHWETKWKHIQGTAAKETLLLGLIKMAALNLYELTGGDVDGEKGVPLSDTDTQLDKLKMFMQDHKDIVRLYQGSSHRNDEEKNTLTLTQH
;
A
#
# COMPACT_ATOMS: atom_id res chain seq x y z
N MET A 1 -16.46 130.35 127.66
CA MET A 1 -17.41 130.95 128.62
C MET A 1 -17.76 129.87 129.63
N SER A 2 -17.21 129.98 130.85
CA SER A 2 -17.94 130.25 132.11
C SER A 2 -18.85 129.08 132.54
N GLY A 3 -18.80 128.46 133.71
CA GLY A 3 -18.09 128.70 134.98
C GLY A 3 -18.89 128.02 136.13
N GLY A 4 -18.19 127.57 137.19
CA GLY A 4 -18.69 127.27 138.56
C GLY A 4 -19.31 125.87 138.80
N GLU A 5 -19.35 125.27 139.99
CA GLU A 5 -18.65 125.41 141.29
C GLU A 5 -19.09 124.22 142.22
N ARG A 6 -18.17 123.73 143.06
CA ARG A 6 -18.30 123.20 144.45
C ARG A 6 -19.07 121.89 144.87
N CYS A 7 -18.26 120.96 145.43
CA CYS A 7 -18.25 120.34 146.78
C CYS A 7 -19.25 119.26 147.32
N ALA A 8 -18.67 118.06 147.59
CA ALA A 8 -18.61 117.27 148.86
C ALA A 8 -19.78 116.38 149.41
N GLY A 9 -19.46 115.13 149.82
CA GLY A 9 -20.13 114.38 150.92
C GLY A 9 -20.29 112.84 150.79
N THR A 10 -20.04 112.07 151.87
CA THR A 10 -19.77 110.60 152.04
C THR A 10 -20.97 109.60 152.18
N ALA A 11 -20.80 108.29 151.80
CA ALA A 11 -21.10 107.01 152.55
C ALA A 11 -21.75 105.81 151.78
N ARG A 12 -21.10 104.59 151.76
CA ARG A 12 -21.64 103.19 151.97
C ARG A 12 -20.84 102.04 151.27
N ARG A 13 -20.75 100.87 151.94
CA ARG A 13 -20.13 99.57 151.54
C ARG A 13 -21.19 98.52 151.06
N TYR A 14 -20.69 97.47 150.36
CA TYR A 14 -21.18 96.06 150.16
C TYR A 14 -21.86 95.64 148.81
N ARG A 15 -21.22 94.66 148.10
CA ARG A 15 -21.43 93.96 146.78
C ARG A 15 -20.51 94.53 145.67
N ASP A 16 -19.60 93.80 145.03
CA ASP A 16 -19.81 92.58 144.25
C ASP A 16 -18.49 91.79 144.00
N ARG A 17 -18.49 90.47 144.23
CA ARG A 17 -17.36 89.54 143.99
C ARG A 17 -17.79 88.35 143.12
N ASN A 18 -19.02 88.34 142.59
CA ASN A 18 -19.61 87.19 141.89
C ASN A 18 -19.53 87.25 140.36
N ASP A 19 -19.29 88.42 139.76
CA ASP A 19 -19.32 88.56 138.30
C ASP A 19 -18.09 87.97 137.59
N THR A 20 -16.93 87.91 138.24
CA THR A 20 -15.69 87.40 137.60
C THR A 20 -15.62 85.88 137.46
N PHE A 21 -16.47 85.12 138.15
CA PHE A 21 -16.47 83.65 138.03
C PHE A 21 -17.33 83.15 136.86
N ILE A 22 -18.33 83.94 136.43
CA ILE A 22 -19.21 83.58 135.32
C ILE A 22 -18.50 83.72 133.96
N GLU A 23 -17.70 84.78 133.77
CA GLU A 23 -16.96 85.02 132.52
C GLU A 23 -15.95 83.90 132.16
N ILE A 24 -15.32 83.25 133.15
CA ILE A 24 -14.33 82.20 132.89
C ILE A 24 -14.99 80.88 132.45
N MET A 25 -16.22 80.60 132.91
CA MET A 25 -16.99 79.42 132.51
C MET A 25 -17.49 79.53 131.06
N GLU A 26 -17.90 80.73 130.64
CA GLU A 26 -18.37 81.01 129.28
C GLU A 26 -17.24 80.85 128.25
N ALA A 27 -16.03 81.35 128.54
CA ALA A 27 -14.86 81.21 127.65
C ALA A 27 -14.44 79.73 127.42
N ARG A 28 -14.70 78.83 128.39
CA ARG A 28 -14.36 77.40 128.26
C ARG A 28 -15.34 76.64 127.37
N GLN A 29 -16.63 76.98 127.45
CA GLN A 29 -17.65 76.43 126.55
C GLN A 29 -17.46 76.89 125.11
N GLU A 30 -17.03 78.14 124.89
CA GLU A 30 -16.69 78.63 123.55
C GLU A 30 -15.48 77.89 122.94
N GLN A 31 -14.45 77.59 123.74
CA GLN A 31 -13.28 76.83 123.28
C GLN A 31 -13.65 75.40 122.84
N GLU A 32 -14.47 74.69 123.62
CA GLU A 32 -14.94 73.35 123.28
C GLU A 32 -15.82 73.35 122.02
N HIS A 33 -16.66 74.38 121.85
CA HIS A 33 -17.48 74.56 120.66
C HIS A 33 -16.64 74.84 119.40
N LEU A 34 -15.56 75.62 119.50
CA LEU A 34 -14.64 75.88 118.39
C LEU A 34 -13.85 74.63 117.96
N VAL A 35 -13.42 73.79 118.91
CA VAL A 35 -12.74 72.52 118.60
C VAL A 35 -13.70 71.55 117.89
N ALA A 36 -14.94 71.46 118.34
CA ALA A 36 -15.96 70.64 117.67
C ALA A 36 -16.23 71.10 116.22
N ILE A 37 -16.24 72.42 115.97
CA ILE A 37 -16.36 72.97 114.61
C ILE A 37 -15.13 72.64 113.76
N GLN A 38 -13.92 72.69 114.34
CA GLN A 38 -12.69 72.37 113.65
C GLN A 38 -12.63 70.88 113.23
N GLU A 39 -13.04 69.97 114.11
CA GLU A 39 -13.12 68.55 113.80
C GLU A 39 -14.18 68.24 112.73
N GLN A 40 -15.34 68.89 112.79
CA GLN A 40 -16.34 68.81 111.70
C GLN A 40 -15.80 69.32 110.37
N CYS A 41 -15.06 70.45 110.39
CA CYS A 41 -14.43 70.99 109.19
C CYS A 41 -13.41 70.00 108.60
N LEU A 42 -12.59 69.37 109.44
CA LEU A 42 -11.59 68.37 109.02
C LEU A 42 -12.23 67.12 108.43
N GLN A 43 -13.24 66.53 109.08
CA GLN A 43 -13.95 65.36 108.56
C GLN A 43 -14.64 65.67 107.22
N LYS A 44 -15.24 66.86 107.09
CA LYS A 44 -15.85 67.30 105.84
C LYS A 44 -14.81 67.47 104.73
N LEU A 45 -13.64 68.01 105.06
CA LEU A 45 -12.52 68.15 104.12
C LEU A 45 -11.95 66.80 103.67
N GLU A 46 -11.84 65.82 104.57
CA GLU A 46 -11.42 64.45 104.20
C GLU A 46 -12.48 63.73 103.33
N SER A 47 -13.77 63.87 103.64
CA SER A 47 -14.84 63.32 102.81
C SER A 47 -14.87 63.93 101.41
N LEU A 48 -14.62 65.24 101.29
CA LEU A 48 -14.50 65.94 100.02
C LEU A 48 -13.25 65.50 99.25
N ARG A 49 -12.13 65.28 99.93
CA ARG A 49 -10.90 64.75 99.32
C ARG A 49 -11.11 63.34 98.77
N GLN A 50 -11.73 62.46 99.55
CA GLN A 50 -12.08 61.10 99.09
C GLN A 50 -13.10 61.12 97.94
N CYS A 51 -14.07 62.05 97.98
CA CYS A 51 -15.01 62.28 96.89
C CYS A 51 -14.28 62.76 95.62
N GLY A 52 -13.32 63.68 95.77
CA GLY A 52 -12.47 64.16 94.68
C GLY A 52 -11.61 63.05 94.06
N ASP A 53 -10.99 62.21 94.88
CA ASP A 53 -10.17 61.08 94.40
C ASP A 53 -11.00 60.03 93.66
N LYS A 54 -12.26 59.79 94.09
CA LYS A 54 -13.21 58.91 93.37
C LYS A 54 -13.63 59.50 92.03
N LEU A 55 -14.04 60.76 92.01
CA LEU A 55 -14.40 61.48 90.78
C LEU A 55 -13.23 61.52 89.79
N LEU A 56 -11.99 61.64 90.27
CA LEU A 56 -10.81 61.66 89.41
C LEU A 56 -10.48 60.28 88.83
N LYS A 57 -10.80 59.18 89.53
CA LYS A 57 -10.72 57.81 88.98
C LYS A 57 -11.82 57.58 87.95
N GLU A 58 -13.06 57.93 88.27
CA GLU A 58 -14.19 57.83 87.34
C GLU A 58 -13.96 58.66 86.07
N ALA A 59 -13.36 59.85 86.19
CA ALA A 59 -13.00 60.67 85.03
C ALA A 59 -11.90 60.03 84.16
N LYS A 60 -10.94 59.31 84.77
CA LYS A 60 -9.90 58.57 84.01
C LYS A 60 -10.50 57.35 83.30
N GLU A 61 -11.34 56.59 83.99
CA GLU A 61 -12.06 55.45 83.42
C GLU A 61 -12.98 55.89 82.27
N ALA A 62 -13.72 56.99 82.43
CA ALA A 62 -14.54 57.57 81.37
C ALA A 62 -13.69 58.01 80.16
N LYS A 63 -12.50 58.58 80.39
CA LYS A 63 -11.59 58.99 79.32
C LYS A 63 -11.03 57.79 78.54
N GLU A 64 -10.71 56.70 79.23
CA GLU A 64 -10.26 55.45 78.58
C GLU A 64 -11.38 54.80 77.77
N LEU A 65 -12.61 54.77 78.30
CA LEU A 65 -13.77 54.31 77.55
C LEU A 65 -14.00 55.13 76.29
N ILE A 66 -14.00 56.47 76.39
CA ILE A 66 -14.15 57.36 75.23
C ILE A 66 -13.04 57.09 74.20
N SER A 67 -11.77 56.97 74.63
CA SER A 67 -10.67 56.65 73.72
C SER A 67 -10.86 55.31 73.01
N ASN A 68 -11.32 54.28 73.72
CA ASN A 68 -11.59 52.95 73.15
C ASN A 68 -12.79 52.98 72.19
N PHE A 69 -13.80 53.80 72.47
CA PHE A 69 -14.99 53.99 71.65
C PHE A 69 -14.81 54.94 70.47
N ASP A 70 -13.80 55.81 70.43
CA ASP A 70 -13.57 56.71 69.28
C ASP A 70 -12.66 56.10 68.21
N ILE A 71 -11.74 55.22 68.63
CA ILE A 71 -10.81 54.50 67.75
C ILE A 71 -11.56 53.35 67.02
N SER A 72 -12.40 52.60 67.74
CA SER A 72 -13.10 51.42 67.21
C SER A 72 -14.08 51.68 66.04
N PRO A 73 -15.01 52.66 66.09
CA PRO A 73 -16.00 52.85 65.03
C PRO A 73 -15.43 53.52 63.77
N LYS A 74 -14.49 54.48 63.91
CA LYS A 74 -13.86 55.11 62.74
C LYS A 74 -12.99 54.12 61.96
N GLU A 75 -12.23 53.29 62.66
CA GLU A 75 -11.43 52.23 62.02
C GLU A 75 -12.31 51.13 61.43
N HIS A 76 -13.40 50.74 62.11
CA HIS A 76 -14.36 49.76 61.62
C HIS A 76 -15.11 50.23 60.36
N ASP A 77 -15.63 51.46 60.35
CA ASP A 77 -16.37 52.01 59.21
C ASP A 77 -15.44 52.25 58.02
N ALA A 78 -14.22 52.75 58.27
CA ALA A 78 -13.19 52.85 57.24
C ALA A 78 -12.82 51.46 56.68
N ALA A 79 -12.64 50.45 57.52
CA ALA A 79 -12.35 49.08 57.08
C ALA A 79 -13.52 48.45 56.30
N GLN A 80 -14.77 48.73 56.69
CA GLN A 80 -15.95 48.24 55.98
C GLN A 80 -16.11 48.91 54.60
N MET A 81 -15.87 50.22 54.51
CA MET A 81 -15.84 50.96 53.24
C MET A 81 -14.75 50.42 52.30
N VAL A 82 -13.55 50.18 52.83
CA VAL A 82 -12.44 49.57 52.08
C VAL A 82 -12.83 48.18 51.57
N LYS A 83 -13.40 47.31 52.42
CA LYS A 83 -13.87 45.97 51.99
C LYS A 83 -14.95 46.02 50.91
N ARG A 84 -15.91 46.96 51.00
CA ARG A 84 -16.94 47.15 49.96
C ARG A 84 -16.33 47.64 48.65
N ALA A 85 -15.43 48.63 48.71
CA ALA A 85 -14.70 49.11 47.55
C ALA A 85 -13.82 48.01 46.92
N GLU A 86 -13.23 47.13 47.72
CA GLU A 86 -12.47 45.97 47.23
C GLU A 86 -13.36 44.92 46.55
N LEU A 87 -14.55 44.63 47.09
CA LEU A 87 -15.49 43.71 46.46
C LEU A 87 -16.01 44.27 45.14
N GLU A 88 -16.39 45.55 45.11
CA GLU A 88 -16.82 46.25 43.90
C GLU A 88 -15.70 46.29 42.85
N ARG A 89 -14.44 46.52 43.27
CA ARG A 89 -13.27 46.40 42.39
C ARG A 89 -13.07 44.99 41.85
N LYS A 90 -13.25 43.95 42.68
CA LYS A 90 -13.14 42.55 42.23
C LYS A 90 -14.24 42.20 41.22
N GLU A 91 -15.45 42.66 41.42
CA GLU A 91 -16.56 42.47 40.48
C GLU A 91 -16.36 43.26 39.19
N ALA A 92 -15.91 44.51 39.29
CA ALA A 92 -15.55 45.33 38.13
C ALA A 92 -14.43 44.67 37.32
N ASN A 93 -13.39 44.15 37.99
CA ASN A 93 -12.29 43.44 37.34
C ASN A 93 -12.77 42.15 36.63
N LYS A 94 -13.68 41.37 37.24
CA LYS A 94 -14.27 40.18 36.60
C LYS A 94 -15.03 40.55 35.33
N LYS A 95 -15.90 41.57 35.42
CA LYS A 95 -16.65 42.08 34.27
C LYS A 95 -15.73 42.63 33.19
N GLU A 96 -14.64 43.30 33.56
CA GLU A 96 -13.66 43.82 32.60
C GLU A 96 -12.92 42.69 31.86
N VAL A 97 -12.58 41.60 32.55
CA VAL A 97 -12.01 40.40 31.92
C VAL A 97 -13.02 39.75 30.98
N GLU A 98 -14.28 39.59 31.39
CA GLU A 98 -15.35 39.05 30.53
C GLU A 98 -15.58 39.92 29.30
N VAL A 99 -15.59 41.25 29.45
CA VAL A 99 -15.70 42.18 28.31
C VAL A 99 -14.53 42.03 27.36
N LYS A 100 -13.29 41.85 27.86
CA LYS A 100 -12.11 41.60 27.01
C LYS A 100 -12.24 40.28 26.24
N ILE A 101 -12.65 39.20 26.90
CA ILE A 101 -12.86 37.90 26.25
C ILE A 101 -13.94 38.00 25.17
N LEU A 102 -15.09 38.60 25.49
CA LEU A 102 -16.19 38.81 24.54
C LEU A 102 -15.78 39.71 23.37
N GLN A 103 -14.95 40.73 23.61
CA GLN A 103 -14.38 41.55 22.54
C GLN A 103 -13.48 40.74 21.62
N GLU A 104 -12.60 39.90 22.17
CA GLU A 104 -11.76 39.00 21.38
C GLU A 104 -12.60 38.03 20.54
N GLU A 105 -13.59 37.36 21.13
CA GLU A 105 -14.52 36.47 20.43
C GLU A 105 -15.29 37.19 19.32
N TYR A 106 -15.80 38.39 19.60
CA TYR A 106 -16.46 39.21 18.61
C TYR A 106 -15.54 39.53 17.42
N THR A 107 -14.27 39.88 17.67
CA THR A 107 -13.31 40.14 16.57
C THR A 107 -12.98 38.88 15.78
N GLN A 108 -12.95 37.70 16.41
CA GLN A 108 -12.71 36.42 15.74
C GLN A 108 -13.90 36.04 14.85
N LEU A 109 -15.11 36.12 15.39
CA LEU A 109 -16.36 35.92 14.64
C LEU A 109 -16.45 36.88 13.46
N GLN A 110 -16.05 38.13 13.66
CA GLN A 110 -16.09 39.11 12.59
C GLN A 110 -15.06 38.82 11.50
N ARG A 111 -13.85 38.38 11.85
CA ARG A 111 -12.87 37.88 10.88
C ARG A 111 -13.40 36.67 10.10
N ARG A 112 -14.05 35.71 10.78
CA ARG A 112 -14.66 34.54 10.15
C ARG A 112 -15.76 34.92 9.17
N LYS A 113 -16.64 35.86 9.55
CA LYS A 113 -17.68 36.40 8.67
C LYS A 113 -17.09 37.05 7.43
N HIS A 114 -16.09 37.92 7.57
CA HIS A 114 -15.43 38.56 6.43
C HIS A 114 -14.79 37.53 5.50
N HIS A 115 -14.12 36.52 6.06
CA HIS A 115 -13.54 35.42 5.26
C HIS A 115 -14.60 34.65 4.47
N LEU A 116 -15.75 34.32 5.10
CA LEU A 116 -16.85 33.63 4.43
C LEU A 116 -17.50 34.50 3.35
N LEU A 117 -17.73 35.78 3.63
CA LEU A 117 -18.26 36.73 2.64
C LEU A 117 -17.32 36.85 1.44
N HIS A 118 -16.02 36.96 1.67
CA HIS A 118 -15.04 37.00 0.60
C HIS A 118 -15.06 35.72 -0.25
N ARG A 119 -15.20 34.53 0.37
CA ARG A 119 -15.36 33.28 -0.38
C ARG A 119 -16.63 33.28 -1.24
N VAL A 120 -17.77 33.69 -0.69
CA VAL A 120 -19.04 33.78 -1.43
C VAL A 120 -18.96 34.78 -2.58
N GLN A 121 -18.27 35.91 -2.39
CA GLN A 121 -18.03 36.90 -3.45
C GLN A 121 -17.13 36.34 -4.55
N ARG A 122 -16.05 35.66 -4.18
CA ARG A 122 -15.16 34.99 -5.14
C ARG A 122 -15.93 33.95 -5.96
N ASP A 123 -16.80 33.20 -5.31
CA ASP A 123 -17.58 32.15 -5.95
C ASP A 123 -18.82 32.72 -6.69
N ALA A 124 -19.10 34.03 -6.59
CA ALA A 124 -20.22 34.69 -7.29
C ALA A 124 -20.10 34.61 -8.82
N VAL A 125 -18.87 34.57 -9.35
CA VAL A 125 -18.61 34.41 -10.79
C VAL A 125 -19.25 33.15 -11.35
N TYR A 126 -19.25 32.05 -10.58
CA TYR A 126 -19.88 30.80 -10.99
C TYR A 126 -21.40 30.88 -10.96
N ARG A 127 -21.96 31.68 -10.04
CA ARG A 127 -23.41 31.92 -9.98
C ARG A 127 -23.87 32.72 -11.18
N ASP A 128 -23.15 33.79 -11.53
CA ASP A 128 -23.45 34.60 -12.71
C ASP A 128 -23.33 33.77 -14.00
N PHE A 129 -22.31 32.91 -14.07
CA PHE A 129 -22.17 31.94 -15.16
C PHE A 129 -23.34 30.93 -15.21
N MET A 130 -23.75 30.35 -14.08
CA MET A 130 -24.88 29.42 -14.03
C MET A 130 -26.19 30.09 -14.42
N GLN A 131 -26.42 31.34 -14.00
CA GLN A 131 -27.57 32.14 -14.43
C GLN A 131 -27.54 32.44 -15.93
N GLN A 132 -26.36 32.73 -16.48
CA GLN A 132 -26.20 32.91 -17.91
C GLN A 132 -26.45 31.59 -18.67
N ALA A 133 -25.98 30.46 -18.15
CA ALA A 133 -26.23 29.14 -18.70
C ALA A 133 -27.72 28.77 -18.63
N LEU A 134 -28.44 29.14 -17.57
CA LEU A 134 -29.90 28.99 -17.50
C LEU A 134 -30.63 29.80 -18.57
N LYS A 135 -30.23 31.05 -18.83
CA LYS A 135 -30.82 31.86 -19.91
C LYS A 135 -30.63 31.23 -21.30
N LEU A 136 -29.51 30.53 -21.50
CA LEU A 136 -29.18 29.85 -22.74
C LEU A 136 -29.83 28.47 -22.87
N THR A 137 -30.33 27.92 -21.77
CA THR A 137 -30.91 26.57 -21.72
C THR A 137 -32.40 26.65 -21.34
N ARG A 138 -33.10 25.51 -21.38
CA ARG A 138 -34.55 25.43 -21.10
C ARG A 138 -34.85 24.93 -19.68
N PHE A 139 -33.90 25.03 -18.76
CA PHE A 139 -34.08 24.55 -17.38
C PHE A 139 -34.77 25.60 -16.52
N GLU A 140 -35.62 25.14 -15.60
CA GLU A 140 -36.42 26.01 -14.73
C GLU A 140 -35.60 26.62 -13.58
N ASP A 141 -34.59 25.91 -13.08
CA ASP A 141 -33.79 26.32 -11.92
C ASP A 141 -32.31 25.88 -12.03
N GLU A 142 -31.43 26.60 -11.31
CA GLU A 142 -30.00 26.35 -11.19
C GLU A 142 -29.74 24.93 -10.67
N ALA A 143 -30.57 24.45 -9.72
CA ALA A 143 -30.48 23.09 -9.19
C ALA A 143 -30.86 22.02 -10.22
N SER A 144 -31.85 22.30 -11.09
CA SER A 144 -32.26 21.38 -12.15
C SER A 144 -31.18 21.24 -13.23
N LEU A 145 -30.54 22.35 -13.60
CA LEU A 145 -29.39 22.35 -14.52
C LEU A 145 -28.20 21.61 -13.89
N ALA A 146 -27.87 21.88 -12.63
CA ALA A 146 -26.79 21.21 -11.91
C ALA A 146 -27.03 19.69 -11.83
N GLY A 147 -28.24 19.25 -11.47
CA GLY A 147 -28.61 17.84 -11.43
C GLY A 147 -28.54 17.17 -12.80
N HIS A 148 -28.89 17.88 -13.88
CA HIS A 148 -28.70 17.37 -15.24
C HIS A 148 -27.21 17.19 -15.60
N LEU A 149 -26.37 18.18 -15.26
CA LEU A 149 -24.93 18.10 -15.49
C LEU A 149 -24.27 16.97 -14.67
N GLU A 150 -24.65 16.80 -13.41
CA GLU A 150 -24.21 15.68 -12.57
C GLU A 150 -24.62 14.33 -13.18
N ASN A 151 -25.85 14.23 -13.66
CA ASN A 151 -26.32 13.03 -14.36
C ASN A 151 -25.53 12.76 -15.64
N LEU A 152 -25.23 13.80 -16.43
CA LEU A 152 -24.39 13.67 -17.63
C LEU A 152 -22.97 13.23 -17.30
N LEU A 153 -22.37 13.79 -16.24
CA LEU A 153 -21.05 13.38 -15.75
C LEU A 153 -21.06 11.91 -15.31
N ARG A 154 -22.08 11.49 -14.54
CA ARG A 154 -22.26 10.10 -14.14
C ARG A 154 -22.42 9.16 -15.34
N ILE A 155 -23.22 9.54 -16.33
CA ILE A 155 -23.40 8.76 -17.56
C ILE A 155 -22.08 8.66 -18.31
N ARG A 156 -21.33 9.77 -18.44
CA ARG A 156 -20.01 9.79 -19.07
C ARG A 156 -19.05 8.82 -18.37
N GLU A 157 -18.99 8.85 -17.03
CA GLU A 157 -18.15 7.93 -16.26
C GLU A 157 -18.51 6.47 -16.53
N GLN A 158 -19.81 6.14 -16.52
CA GLN A 158 -20.28 4.79 -16.85
C GLN A 158 -19.94 4.36 -18.27
N LEU A 159 -20.03 5.27 -19.25
CA LEU A 159 -19.66 5.00 -20.63
C LEU A 159 -18.14 4.80 -20.78
N CYS A 160 -17.34 5.63 -20.12
CA CYS A 160 -15.87 5.47 -20.10
C CYS A 160 -15.47 4.13 -19.49
N GLU A 161 -16.10 3.72 -18.38
CA GLU A 161 -15.84 2.42 -17.75
C GLU A 161 -16.20 1.27 -18.68
N LYS A 162 -17.40 1.30 -19.29
CA LYS A 162 -17.81 0.27 -20.26
C LYS A 162 -16.87 0.20 -21.46
N GLN A 163 -16.44 1.35 -21.97
CA GLN A 163 -15.49 1.41 -23.08
C GLN A 163 -14.13 0.82 -22.67
N ARG A 164 -13.62 1.16 -21.49
CA ARG A 164 -12.37 0.58 -20.97
C ARG A 164 -12.47 -0.95 -20.89
N LEU A 165 -13.54 -1.48 -20.30
CA LEU A 165 -13.74 -2.92 -20.18
C LEU A 165 -13.83 -3.61 -21.56
N ALA A 166 -14.49 -2.98 -22.53
CA ALA A 166 -14.56 -3.49 -23.90
C ALA A 166 -13.17 -3.48 -24.59
N GLU A 167 -12.40 -2.41 -24.42
CA GLU A 167 -11.03 -2.30 -24.92
C GLU A 167 -10.11 -3.35 -24.29
N GLU A 168 -10.20 -3.54 -22.98
CA GLU A 168 -9.46 -4.59 -22.26
C GLU A 168 -9.82 -5.99 -22.78
N GLN A 169 -11.11 -6.27 -23.04
CA GLN A 169 -11.53 -7.55 -23.58
C GLN A 169 -10.99 -7.78 -25.01
N VAL A 170 -11.03 -6.74 -25.87
CA VAL A 170 -10.44 -6.81 -27.21
C VAL A 170 -8.94 -7.03 -27.13
N ASP A 171 -8.23 -6.37 -26.22
CA ASP A 171 -6.79 -6.55 -26.04
C ASP A 171 -6.44 -7.93 -25.49
N MET A 172 -7.23 -8.48 -24.58
CA MET A 172 -7.09 -9.87 -24.14
C MET A 172 -7.27 -10.85 -25.30
N GLN A 173 -8.31 -10.68 -26.11
CA GLN A 173 -8.56 -11.52 -27.29
C GLN A 173 -7.44 -11.38 -28.34
N ARG A 174 -6.95 -10.17 -28.60
CA ARG A 174 -5.81 -9.93 -29.50
C ARG A 174 -4.56 -10.63 -29.00
N LYS A 175 -4.24 -10.52 -27.71
CA LYS A 175 -3.10 -11.22 -27.10
C LYS A 175 -3.23 -12.73 -27.25
N ALA A 176 -4.41 -13.29 -26.96
CA ALA A 176 -4.68 -14.72 -27.13
C ALA A 176 -4.56 -15.18 -28.59
N LEU A 177 -5.02 -14.37 -29.55
CA LEU A 177 -4.88 -14.66 -30.97
C LEU A 177 -3.41 -14.63 -31.42
N LEU A 178 -2.63 -13.66 -30.93
CA LEU A 178 -1.21 -13.56 -31.24
C LEU A 178 -0.42 -14.74 -30.69
N THR A 179 -0.71 -15.20 -29.47
CA THR A 179 -0.06 -16.38 -28.89
C THR A 179 -0.46 -17.66 -29.62
N PHE A 180 -1.73 -17.81 -29.98
CA PHE A 180 -2.18 -18.96 -30.78
C PHE A 180 -1.50 -18.98 -32.16
N ASN A 181 -1.44 -17.83 -32.84
CA ASN A 181 -0.82 -17.74 -34.17
C ASN A 181 0.69 -18.03 -34.09
N SER A 182 1.40 -17.51 -33.08
CA SER A 182 2.83 -17.80 -32.92
C SER A 182 3.10 -19.28 -32.63
N GLN A 183 2.27 -19.93 -31.81
CA GLN A 183 2.33 -21.38 -31.59
C GLN A 183 2.07 -22.15 -32.88
N HIS A 184 1.02 -21.79 -33.62
CA HIS A 184 0.70 -22.44 -34.89
C HIS A 184 1.81 -22.26 -35.93
N ARG A 185 2.41 -21.06 -36.02
CA ARG A 185 3.54 -20.80 -36.90
C ARG A 185 4.77 -21.63 -36.53
N LEU A 186 5.04 -21.81 -35.23
CA LEU A 186 6.12 -22.67 -34.77
C LEU A 186 5.87 -24.14 -35.16
N MET A 187 4.64 -24.64 -34.97
CA MET A 187 4.26 -26.00 -35.37
C MET A 187 4.41 -26.21 -36.88
N LEU A 188 3.94 -25.25 -37.70
CA LEU A 188 4.11 -25.30 -39.15
C LEU A 188 5.58 -25.35 -39.56
N LEU A 189 6.44 -24.54 -38.92
CA LEU A 189 7.88 -24.58 -39.17
C LEU A 189 8.49 -25.94 -38.78
N GLN A 190 8.07 -26.53 -37.67
CA GLN A 190 8.51 -27.86 -37.27
C GLN A 190 8.10 -28.94 -38.27
N CYS A 191 6.83 -28.96 -38.69
CA CYS A 191 6.34 -29.87 -39.72
C CYS A 191 7.05 -29.66 -41.05
N SER A 192 7.24 -28.41 -41.47
CA SER A 192 7.98 -28.09 -42.70
C SER A 192 9.42 -28.62 -42.63
N ASN A 193 10.10 -28.44 -41.51
CA ASN A 193 11.45 -28.97 -41.32
C ASN A 193 11.50 -30.50 -41.37
N GLN A 194 10.53 -31.18 -40.73
CA GLN A 194 10.41 -32.63 -40.79
C GLN A 194 10.15 -33.12 -42.23
N LEU A 195 9.27 -32.46 -42.97
CA LEU A 195 8.99 -32.76 -44.37
C LEU A 195 10.24 -32.61 -45.22
N SER A 196 10.98 -31.50 -45.07
CA SER A 196 12.24 -31.31 -45.79
C SER A 196 13.28 -32.38 -45.45
N GLN A 197 13.39 -32.79 -44.19
CA GLN A 197 14.29 -33.88 -43.77
C GLN A 197 13.90 -35.22 -44.40
N LEU A 198 12.61 -35.55 -44.44
CA LEU A 198 12.12 -36.76 -45.08
C LEU A 198 12.35 -36.73 -46.58
N HIS A 199 12.10 -35.60 -47.23
CA HIS A 199 12.37 -35.40 -48.65
C HIS A 199 13.85 -35.61 -48.97
N HIS A 200 14.76 -35.00 -48.20
CA HIS A 200 16.20 -35.23 -48.37
C HIS A 200 16.64 -36.67 -48.13
N LYS A 201 15.96 -37.43 -47.25
CA LYS A 201 16.23 -38.86 -47.09
C LYS A 201 15.79 -39.65 -48.33
N LEU A 202 14.63 -39.30 -48.88
CA LEU A 202 14.12 -39.90 -50.10
C LEU A 202 15.05 -39.62 -51.28
N ASP A 203 15.42 -38.35 -51.49
CA ASP A 203 16.32 -37.92 -52.58
C ASP A 203 17.68 -38.62 -52.53
N ARG A 204 18.18 -38.92 -51.32
CA ARG A 204 19.43 -39.67 -51.15
C ARG A 204 19.29 -41.17 -51.43
N ALA A 205 18.14 -41.76 -51.11
CA ALA A 205 17.90 -43.18 -51.31
C ALA A 205 17.51 -43.52 -52.76
N GLN A 206 16.85 -42.59 -53.46
CA GLN A 206 16.41 -42.77 -54.84
C GLN A 206 17.53 -43.17 -55.82
N PRO A 207 18.70 -42.53 -55.88
CA PRO A 207 19.75 -42.92 -56.81
C PRO A 207 20.33 -44.31 -56.51
N GLU A 208 20.40 -44.70 -55.23
CA GLU A 208 20.83 -46.04 -54.84
C GLU A 208 19.82 -47.09 -55.29
N MET A 209 18.52 -46.83 -55.10
CA MET A 209 17.44 -47.68 -55.60
C MET A 209 17.53 -47.82 -57.13
N GLU A 210 17.63 -46.71 -57.87
CA GLU A 210 17.72 -46.72 -59.33
C GLU A 210 18.95 -47.48 -59.83
N HIS A 211 20.09 -47.35 -59.14
CA HIS A 211 21.31 -48.09 -59.43
C HIS A 211 21.13 -49.60 -59.26
N TRP A 212 20.54 -50.02 -58.14
CA TRP A 212 20.29 -51.44 -57.88
C TRP A 212 19.22 -52.01 -58.79
N GLU A 213 18.18 -51.24 -59.12
CA GLU A 213 17.16 -51.64 -60.09
C GLU A 213 17.76 -51.88 -61.47
N THR A 214 18.64 -50.99 -61.92
CA THR A 214 19.34 -51.13 -63.21
C THR A 214 20.25 -52.35 -63.21
N LYS A 215 21.03 -52.55 -62.13
CA LYS A 215 21.86 -53.74 -61.97
C LYS A 215 21.06 -55.03 -61.97
N TRP A 216 19.95 -55.06 -61.23
CA TRP A 216 19.07 -56.23 -61.16
C TRP A 216 18.47 -56.56 -62.52
N LYS A 217 17.97 -55.56 -63.25
CA LYS A 217 17.48 -55.71 -64.63
C LYS A 217 18.57 -56.25 -65.56
N HIS A 218 19.81 -55.78 -65.43
CA HIS A 218 20.93 -56.29 -66.22
C HIS A 218 21.23 -57.76 -65.92
N ILE A 219 21.34 -58.15 -64.64
CA ILE A 219 21.56 -59.54 -64.24
C ILE A 219 20.44 -60.44 -64.74
N GLN A 220 19.19 -60.02 -64.57
CA GLN A 220 18.03 -60.78 -65.05
C GLN A 220 18.05 -60.93 -66.58
N GLY A 221 18.37 -59.87 -67.31
CA GLY A 221 18.48 -59.89 -68.77
C GLY A 221 19.59 -60.83 -69.24
N THR A 222 20.76 -60.82 -68.58
CA THR A 222 21.86 -61.73 -68.90
C THR A 222 21.50 -63.18 -68.57
N ALA A 223 20.95 -63.44 -67.38
CA ALA A 223 20.52 -64.78 -66.98
C ALA A 223 19.46 -65.36 -67.94
N ALA A 224 18.50 -64.54 -68.40
CA ALA A 224 17.52 -64.96 -69.39
C ALA A 224 18.17 -65.34 -70.73
N LYS A 225 19.15 -64.56 -71.20
CA LYS A 225 19.92 -64.86 -72.42
C LYS A 225 20.73 -66.16 -72.29
N GLU A 226 21.45 -66.33 -71.19
CA GLU A 226 22.24 -67.55 -70.93
C GLU A 226 21.34 -68.78 -70.81
N THR A 227 20.19 -68.65 -70.13
CA THR A 227 19.21 -69.74 -70.01
C THR A 227 18.64 -70.12 -71.38
N LEU A 228 18.35 -69.14 -72.23
CA LEU A 228 17.90 -69.38 -73.61
C LEU A 228 18.99 -70.06 -74.44
N LEU A 229 20.23 -69.56 -74.38
CA LEU A 229 21.36 -70.13 -75.10
C LEU A 229 21.63 -71.57 -74.66
N LEU A 230 21.62 -71.84 -73.35
CA LEU A 230 21.72 -73.18 -72.80
C LEU A 230 20.60 -74.08 -73.33
N GLY A 231 19.35 -73.61 -73.35
CA GLY A 231 18.23 -74.33 -73.95
C GLY A 231 18.47 -74.67 -75.43
N LEU A 232 18.97 -73.72 -76.22
CA LEU A 232 19.31 -73.94 -77.64
C LEU A 232 20.44 -74.97 -77.81
N ILE A 233 21.50 -74.89 -76.99
CA ILE A 233 22.61 -75.87 -77.02
C ILE A 233 22.10 -77.27 -76.67
N LYS A 234 21.28 -77.39 -75.61
CA LYS A 234 20.68 -78.67 -75.21
C LYS A 234 19.84 -79.28 -76.34
N MET A 235 19.00 -78.48 -77.00
CA MET A 235 18.21 -78.96 -78.14
C MET A 235 19.09 -79.34 -79.33
N ALA A 236 20.12 -78.56 -79.67
CA ALA A 236 21.02 -78.89 -80.76
C ALA A 236 21.82 -80.18 -80.49
N ALA A 237 22.33 -80.35 -79.27
CA ALA A 237 23.05 -81.55 -78.85
C ALA A 237 22.15 -82.79 -78.93
N LEU A 238 20.93 -82.70 -78.41
CA LEU A 238 19.94 -83.76 -78.50
C LEU A 238 19.65 -84.14 -79.96
N ASN A 239 19.32 -83.16 -80.80
CA ASN A 239 19.02 -83.39 -82.22
C ASN A 239 20.17 -84.07 -82.95
N LEU A 240 21.41 -83.67 -82.67
CA LEU A 240 22.60 -84.30 -83.25
C LEU A 240 22.78 -85.73 -82.73
N TYR A 241 22.57 -85.97 -81.43
CA TYR A 241 22.68 -87.29 -80.82
C TYR A 241 21.68 -88.27 -81.44
N GLU A 242 20.42 -87.86 -81.56
CA GLU A 242 19.37 -88.63 -82.23
C GLU A 242 19.73 -88.93 -83.69
N LEU A 243 20.27 -87.95 -84.43
CA LEU A 243 20.73 -88.14 -85.81
C LEU A 243 21.83 -89.20 -85.95
N THR A 244 22.71 -89.32 -84.95
CA THR A 244 23.75 -90.36 -84.92
C THR A 244 23.24 -91.75 -84.52
N GLY A 245 21.93 -91.92 -84.39
CA GLY A 245 21.28 -93.18 -84.01
C GLY A 245 21.21 -93.38 -82.50
N GLY A 246 21.37 -92.31 -81.71
CA GLY A 246 21.14 -92.33 -80.27
C GLY A 246 19.66 -92.49 -79.93
N ASP A 247 19.35 -93.38 -79.00
CA ASP A 247 17.99 -93.54 -78.47
C ASP A 247 17.87 -92.80 -77.14
N VAL A 248 16.75 -92.11 -76.96
CA VAL A 248 16.46 -91.24 -75.81
C VAL A 248 15.36 -91.84 -74.93
N ASP A 249 14.59 -92.80 -75.46
CA ASP A 249 13.38 -93.36 -74.81
C ASP A 249 13.52 -94.86 -74.46
N GLY A 250 14.67 -95.48 -74.75
CA GLY A 250 14.97 -96.89 -74.47
C GLY A 250 15.64 -97.16 -73.12
N GLU A 251 15.61 -98.43 -72.66
CA GLU A 251 16.19 -98.90 -71.38
C GLU A 251 17.73 -98.71 -71.29
N LYS A 252 18.39 -98.48 -72.43
CA LYS A 252 19.83 -98.13 -72.56
C LYS A 252 20.07 -96.73 -73.15
N GLY A 253 19.00 -95.96 -73.33
CA GLY A 253 19.03 -94.61 -73.91
C GLY A 253 19.63 -93.59 -72.95
N VAL A 254 20.12 -92.46 -73.49
CA VAL A 254 20.57 -91.35 -72.64
C VAL A 254 19.37 -90.49 -72.28
N PRO A 255 19.16 -90.14 -71.00
CA PRO A 255 18.06 -89.26 -70.61
C PRO A 255 18.06 -87.92 -71.36
N LEU A 256 16.88 -87.42 -71.68
CA LEU A 256 16.66 -86.13 -72.36
C LEU A 256 17.39 -84.96 -71.68
N SER A 257 17.44 -84.96 -70.33
CA SER A 257 18.06 -83.89 -69.54
C SER A 257 19.59 -84.01 -69.42
N ASP A 258 20.17 -85.13 -69.83
CA ASP A 258 21.60 -85.42 -69.68
C ASP A 258 22.37 -85.07 -70.96
N THR A 259 22.53 -83.76 -71.16
CA THR A 259 23.22 -83.21 -72.32
C THR A 259 24.71 -83.55 -72.34
N ASP A 260 25.34 -83.71 -71.17
CA ASP A 260 26.78 -84.00 -71.07
C ASP A 260 27.08 -85.40 -71.64
N THR A 261 26.30 -86.41 -71.25
CA THR A 261 26.44 -87.76 -71.80
C THR A 261 26.10 -87.82 -73.30
N GLN A 262 25.12 -87.05 -73.78
CA GLN A 262 24.81 -86.94 -75.22
C GLN A 262 26.00 -86.39 -76.01
N LEU A 263 26.63 -85.32 -75.51
CA LEU A 263 27.80 -84.70 -76.14
C LEU A 263 29.03 -85.63 -76.12
N ASP A 264 29.25 -86.36 -75.03
CA ASP A 264 30.34 -87.35 -74.96
C ASP A 264 30.17 -88.48 -75.98
N LYS A 265 28.94 -89.00 -76.13
CA LYS A 265 28.64 -90.01 -77.17
C LYS A 265 28.82 -89.44 -78.57
N LEU A 266 28.40 -88.21 -78.82
CA LEU A 266 28.63 -87.52 -80.09
C LEU A 266 30.12 -87.35 -80.40
N LYS A 267 30.92 -86.98 -79.40
CA LYS A 267 32.36 -86.85 -79.54
C LYS A 267 33.03 -88.18 -79.89
N MET A 268 32.64 -89.26 -79.21
CA MET A 268 33.11 -90.60 -79.54
C MET A 268 32.73 -90.99 -80.97
N PHE A 269 31.47 -90.77 -81.37
CA PHE A 269 31.02 -91.02 -82.74
C PHE A 269 31.83 -90.24 -83.79
N MET A 270 32.09 -88.95 -83.56
CA MET A 270 32.90 -88.13 -84.47
C MET A 270 34.35 -88.61 -84.55
N GLN A 271 34.93 -89.02 -83.42
CA GLN A 271 36.30 -89.53 -83.36
C GLN A 271 36.41 -90.88 -84.07
N ASP A 272 35.46 -91.78 -83.85
CA ASP A 272 35.36 -93.06 -84.55
C ASP A 272 35.22 -92.84 -86.06
N HIS A 273 34.35 -91.92 -86.50
CA HIS A 273 34.22 -91.56 -87.91
C HIS A 273 35.52 -91.00 -88.50
N LYS A 274 36.21 -90.13 -87.76
CA LYS A 274 37.49 -89.55 -88.20
C LYS A 274 38.57 -90.62 -88.33
N ASP A 275 38.62 -91.56 -87.40
CA ASP A 275 39.59 -92.65 -87.43
C ASP A 275 39.27 -93.65 -88.55
N ILE A 276 38.00 -93.94 -88.81
CA ILE A 276 37.56 -94.69 -90.00
C ILE A 276 38.01 -93.97 -91.28
N VAL A 277 37.73 -92.67 -91.43
CA VAL A 277 38.14 -91.91 -92.62
C VAL A 277 39.66 -91.88 -92.79
N ARG A 278 40.44 -91.75 -91.71
CA ARG A 278 41.91 -91.84 -91.74
C ARG A 278 42.40 -93.21 -92.20
N LEU A 279 41.78 -94.30 -91.74
CA LEU A 279 42.10 -95.65 -92.21
C LEU A 279 41.83 -95.80 -93.71
N TYR A 280 40.74 -95.22 -94.22
CA TYR A 280 40.43 -95.17 -95.65
C TYR A 280 41.40 -94.27 -96.45
N GLN A 281 41.80 -93.12 -95.94
CA GLN A 281 42.74 -92.21 -96.61
C GLN A 281 44.18 -92.76 -96.61
N GLY A 282 44.61 -93.41 -95.53
CA GLY A 282 45.92 -94.08 -95.45
C GLY A 282 46.01 -95.32 -96.35
N SER A 283 44.91 -96.06 -96.53
CA SER A 283 44.83 -97.16 -97.49
C SER A 283 44.76 -96.67 -98.94
N SER A 284 44.17 -95.50 -99.20
CA SER A 284 44.22 -94.86 -100.53
C SER A 284 45.64 -94.43 -100.91
N HIS A 285 46.43 -93.87 -99.99
CA HIS A 285 47.82 -93.48 -100.28
C HIS A 285 48.81 -94.65 -100.42
N ARG A 286 48.61 -95.77 -99.69
CA ARG A 286 49.40 -97.00 -99.94
C ARG A 286 49.13 -97.59 -101.33
N ASN A 287 47.89 -97.52 -101.81
CA ASN A 287 47.55 -97.97 -103.16
C ASN A 287 48.14 -97.08 -104.26
N ASP A 288 48.48 -95.82 -103.96
CA ASP A 288 49.17 -94.91 -104.89
C ASP A 288 50.71 -95.09 -104.85
N GLU A 289 51.31 -95.45 -103.70
CA GLU A 289 52.74 -95.80 -103.61
C GLU A 289 53.07 -97.20 -104.17
N GLU A 290 52.19 -98.19 -104.02
CA GLU A 290 52.36 -99.50 -104.69
C GLU A 290 52.25 -99.40 -106.21
N LYS A 291 51.43 -98.48 -106.74
CA LYS A 291 51.39 -98.21 -108.19
C LYS A 291 52.66 -97.57 -108.72
N ASN A 292 53.30 -96.66 -107.96
CA ASN A 292 54.53 -95.99 -108.38
C ASN A 292 55.80 -96.87 -108.30
N THR A 293 55.82 -97.89 -107.43
CA THR A 293 56.93 -98.85 -107.35
C THR A 293 56.84 -99.97 -108.40
N LEU A 294 55.63 -100.30 -108.88
CA LEU A 294 55.40 -101.22 -110.00
C LEU A 294 55.72 -100.61 -111.38
N THR A 295 55.82 -99.29 -111.51
CA THR A 295 56.24 -98.61 -112.76
C THR A 295 57.75 -98.45 -112.93
N LEU A 296 58.56 -98.69 -111.88
CA LEU A 296 60.03 -98.49 -111.92
C LEU A 296 60.86 -99.78 -112.09
N THR A 297 60.20 -100.93 -112.29
CA THR A 297 60.85 -102.22 -112.61
C THR A 297 60.59 -102.71 -114.04
N GLN A 298 59.97 -101.88 -114.87
CA GLN A 298 59.91 -102.06 -116.33
C GLN A 298 60.46 -100.81 -117.03
N HIS A 299 61.77 -100.60 -116.99
CA HIS A 299 62.59 -99.97 -118.05
C HIS A 299 64.06 -100.33 -117.82
#